data_AF-A0A1B7IPW4-F1
#
_entry.id   AF-A0A1B7IPW4-F1
#
_cell.length_a   1.000
_cell.length_b   1.000
_cell.length_c   1.000
_cell.angle_alpha   90.00
_cell.angle_beta   90.00
_cell.angle_gamma   90.00
#
_symmetry.space_group_name_H-M   'P 1'
#
loop_
_entity.id
_entity.type
_entity.pdbx_description
1 polymer ?
#
loop_
_entity_poly.entity_id
_entity_poly.type
_entity_poly.pdbx_seq_one_letter_code
_entity_poly.pdbx_strand_id
1 'polypeptide(L)'
;MTANKNISVSSVSLPANIVVESRNYSPGEVVWSQGPITGSNSNLTITGCSNGYHVGFLYTGGGEKTASVDANGIVPTNIAGLGLRIYAQNQGGNYDGKHPIDNAFVSGDGSDKDHTLKNSAYFVELVATGGKITGGQLTFASPIAQVEFSEDGSESGRGDIASQLNLSSTNVAVKAMGCTADVSELNFDFGKVDINEFESKTTVGGAPDQTINLACEPGTNISFYIQGPLAQGNNPNHSILGIMQGGLTVASGVGIQIDLKAGSYDSAGKGIPLNSFLQLFTSTRDGDTITGGAAANEALTFSAKVAKVEDDVTVGKVNTFATMSLSYN
;
A
#
# COMPACT_ATOMS: atom_id res chain seq x y z
N MET A 1 5.98 43.60 16.94
CA MET A 1 6.25 43.38 15.50
C MET A 1 5.11 43.93 14.67
N THR A 2 5.30 44.15 13.36
CA THR A 2 4.22 44.51 12.44
C THR A 2 4.43 43.92 11.04
N ALA A 3 3.43 43.22 10.51
CA ALA A 3 3.40 42.83 9.09
C ALA A 3 3.15 44.07 8.21
N ASN A 4 4.06 44.38 7.28
CA ASN A 4 3.95 45.58 6.44
C ASN A 4 2.96 45.47 5.27
N LYS A 5 2.40 44.27 5.06
CA LYS A 5 1.46 43.90 3.99
C LYS A 5 0.52 42.83 4.50
N ASN A 6 -0.49 42.51 3.69
CA ASN A 6 -1.33 41.33 3.90
C ASN A 6 -0.47 40.08 4.05
N ILE A 7 -0.88 39.21 4.98
CA ILE A 7 -0.28 37.91 5.23
C ILE A 7 -0.17 37.08 3.93
N SER A 8 0.83 36.21 3.85
CA SER A 8 0.95 35.32 2.71
C SER A 8 0.08 34.07 2.87
N VAL A 9 -0.89 33.89 1.99
CA VAL A 9 -1.86 32.78 2.08
C VAL A 9 -1.61 31.77 0.98
N SER A 10 -1.29 30.54 1.35
CA SER A 10 -1.25 29.38 0.47
C SER A 10 -2.56 28.60 0.57
N SER A 11 -3.08 28.15 -0.57
CA SER A 11 -4.31 27.35 -0.60
C SER A 11 -4.14 26.14 -1.51
N VAL A 12 -4.62 24.98 -1.06
CA VAL A 12 -4.62 23.75 -1.85
C VAL A 12 -6.02 23.17 -1.90
N SER A 13 -6.48 22.88 -3.12
CA SER A 13 -7.60 21.97 -3.32
C SER A 13 -7.07 20.55 -3.43
N LEU A 14 -7.34 19.75 -2.40
CA LEU A 14 -7.11 18.30 -2.47
C LEU A 14 -8.02 17.70 -3.55
N PRO A 15 -7.64 16.55 -4.14
CA PRO A 15 -8.52 15.79 -5.01
C PRO A 15 -9.88 15.52 -4.34
N ALA A 16 -10.95 15.38 -5.13
CA ALA A 16 -12.27 15.09 -4.58
C ALA A 16 -12.32 13.77 -3.79
N ASN A 17 -11.50 12.79 -4.20
CA ASN A 17 -11.29 11.54 -3.48
C ASN A 17 -9.81 11.19 -3.43
N ILE A 18 -9.34 10.77 -2.26
CA ILE A 18 -8.07 10.07 -2.07
C ILE A 18 -8.41 8.60 -1.89
N VAL A 19 -7.91 7.75 -2.78
CA VAL A 19 -8.19 6.32 -2.75
C VAL A 19 -7.06 5.59 -2.04
N VAL A 20 -7.38 4.87 -0.97
CA VAL A 20 -6.47 4.01 -0.21
C VAL A 20 -6.89 2.55 -0.34
N GLU A 21 -5.96 1.62 -0.22
CA GLU A 21 -6.21 0.18 -0.27
C GLU A 21 -6.64 -0.34 1.10
N SER A 22 -7.48 -1.38 1.12
CA SER A 22 -7.84 -2.10 2.34
C SER A 22 -6.70 -3.02 2.84
N ARG A 23 -5.53 -2.46 3.14
CA ARG A 23 -4.36 -3.20 3.68
C ARG A 23 -3.78 -2.55 4.94
N ASN A 24 -2.76 -3.19 5.49
CA ASN A 24 -1.92 -2.59 6.53
C ASN A 24 -0.84 -1.73 5.87
N TYR A 25 -0.72 -0.49 6.33
CA TYR A 25 0.30 0.46 5.95
C TYR A 25 1.45 0.46 6.96
N SER A 26 2.64 0.75 6.48
CA SER A 26 3.79 1.01 7.37
C SER A 26 3.71 2.46 7.89
N PRO A 27 4.08 2.73 9.15
CA PRO A 27 4.19 4.10 9.62
C PRO A 27 5.13 4.93 8.73
N GLY A 28 4.71 6.13 8.34
CA GLY A 28 5.50 7.03 7.49
C GLY A 28 5.30 6.84 5.98
N GLU A 29 4.50 5.86 5.55
CA GLU A 29 4.18 5.66 4.14
C GLU A 29 3.35 6.84 3.60
N VAL A 30 3.85 7.54 2.58
CA VAL A 30 3.17 8.71 2.00
C VAL A 30 2.03 8.25 1.10
N VAL A 31 0.81 8.67 1.43
CA VAL A 31 -0.42 8.38 0.68
C VAL A 31 -0.64 9.42 -0.40
N TRP A 32 -0.34 10.69 -0.09
CA TRP A 32 -0.48 11.80 -1.02
C TRP A 32 0.47 12.94 -0.61
N SER A 33 0.98 13.69 -1.58
CA SER A 33 1.85 14.83 -1.30
C SER A 33 1.70 15.94 -2.32
N GLN A 34 1.86 17.18 -1.88
CA GLN A 34 1.94 18.35 -2.76
C GLN A 34 2.90 19.41 -2.21
N GLY A 35 3.66 20.03 -3.11
CA GLY A 35 4.52 21.17 -2.81
C GLY A 35 5.56 21.39 -3.90
N PRO A 36 6.16 22.59 -3.99
CA PRO A 36 5.90 23.78 -3.18
C PRO A 36 4.54 24.44 -3.51
N ILE A 37 3.82 24.88 -2.48
CA ILE A 37 2.57 25.65 -2.60
C ILE A 37 2.87 27.10 -2.23
N THR A 38 3.17 27.92 -3.23
CA THR A 38 3.53 29.33 -3.05
C THR A 38 2.34 30.14 -2.53
N GLY A 39 2.61 31.01 -1.56
CA GLY A 39 1.61 31.90 -0.98
C GLY A 39 1.25 33.09 -1.88
N SER A 40 0.13 33.73 -1.57
CA SER A 40 -0.43 34.86 -2.31
C SER A 40 0.44 36.13 -2.28
N ASN A 41 1.38 36.24 -1.33
CA ASN A 41 2.29 37.36 -1.22
C ASN A 41 3.74 36.89 -1.29
N SER A 42 4.43 37.28 -2.35
CA SER A 42 5.81 36.88 -2.62
C SER A 42 6.87 37.73 -1.92
N ASN A 43 6.48 38.81 -1.22
CA ASN A 43 7.40 39.81 -0.69
C ASN A 43 6.80 40.51 0.54
N LEU A 44 6.33 39.72 1.52
CA LEU A 44 5.88 40.22 2.82
C LEU A 44 7.09 40.52 3.70
N THR A 45 7.11 41.65 4.38
CA THR A 45 8.16 41.94 5.39
C THR A 45 7.54 42.07 6.77
N ILE A 46 8.10 41.33 7.72
CA ILE A 46 7.85 41.52 9.15
C ILE A 46 8.90 42.52 9.66
N THR A 47 8.41 43.63 10.20
CA THR A 47 9.26 44.69 10.77
C THR A 47 9.23 44.66 12.30
N GLY A 48 10.25 45.25 12.90
CA GLY A 48 10.36 45.35 14.35
C GLY A 48 10.74 44.02 15.02
N CYS A 49 11.59 43.22 14.37
CA CYS A 49 12.16 42.00 14.93
C CYS A 49 13.33 42.26 15.91
N SER A 50 13.52 43.52 16.30
CA SER A 50 14.53 43.95 17.27
C SER A 50 14.12 43.55 18.69
N ASN A 51 15.07 42.99 19.45
CA ASN A 51 14.91 42.45 20.82
C ASN A 51 14.49 40.97 20.96
N GLY A 52 15.01 40.08 20.11
CA GLY A 52 14.87 38.63 20.36
C GLY A 52 13.45 38.14 20.10
N TYR A 53 13.14 37.91 18.84
CA TYR A 53 11.85 37.39 18.42
C TYR A 53 11.81 35.86 18.44
N HIS A 54 10.62 35.32 18.31
CA HIS A 54 10.34 33.90 18.16
C HIS A 54 9.49 33.68 16.91
N VAL A 55 9.66 32.52 16.28
CA VAL A 55 8.84 32.08 15.15
C VAL A 55 8.07 30.84 15.55
N GLY A 56 6.75 30.93 15.54
CA GLY A 56 5.84 29.81 15.77
C GLY A 56 5.52 29.09 14.47
N PHE A 57 5.67 27.77 14.45
CA PHE A 57 5.26 26.91 13.34
C PHE A 57 4.07 26.04 13.80
N LEU A 58 2.87 26.55 13.59
CA LEU A 58 1.70 26.13 14.38
C LEU A 58 0.58 25.55 13.50
N TYR A 59 -0.08 24.51 13.99
CA TYR A 59 -1.40 24.10 13.55
C TYR A 59 -2.48 24.97 14.22
N THR A 60 -3.47 25.40 13.45
CA THR A 60 -4.37 26.50 13.86
C THR A 60 -5.72 26.06 14.40
N GLY A 61 -6.08 24.78 14.27
CA GLY A 61 -7.33 24.25 14.82
C GLY A 61 -7.44 22.73 14.74
N GLY A 62 -8.57 22.20 15.20
CA GLY A 62 -8.83 20.76 15.19
C GLY A 62 -8.04 19.97 16.23
N GLY A 63 -7.98 18.65 16.03
CA GLY A 63 -7.16 17.77 16.88
C GLY A 63 -5.67 18.01 16.66
N GLU A 64 -5.29 18.47 15.48
CA GLU A 64 -3.93 18.74 15.02
C GLU A 64 -3.23 19.81 15.87
N LYS A 65 -3.96 20.84 16.30
CA LYS A 65 -3.41 21.89 17.20
C LYS A 65 -3.00 21.34 18.57
N THR A 66 -3.75 20.37 19.09
CA THR A 66 -3.51 19.80 20.43
C THR A 66 -2.74 18.49 20.40
N ALA A 67 -2.55 17.91 19.22
CA ALA A 67 -1.87 16.64 19.06
C ALA A 67 -0.36 16.81 19.28
N SER A 68 0.24 15.80 19.91
CA SER A 68 1.69 15.67 19.92
C SER A 68 2.14 15.25 18.52
N VAL A 69 2.99 16.07 17.91
CA VAL A 69 3.67 15.75 16.66
C VAL A 69 4.65 14.62 16.94
N ASP A 70 4.58 13.55 16.15
CA ASP A 70 5.48 12.40 16.36
C ASP A 70 6.92 12.70 15.93
N ALA A 71 7.83 11.75 16.16
CA ALA A 71 9.25 11.89 15.80
C ALA A 71 9.50 12.08 14.28
N ASN A 72 8.50 11.83 13.43
CA ASN A 72 8.56 11.97 11.98
C ASN A 72 7.82 13.23 11.48
N GLY A 73 7.34 14.09 12.37
CA GLY A 73 6.62 15.31 12.00
C GLY A 73 5.13 15.07 11.65
N ILE A 74 4.55 13.95 12.08
CA ILE A 74 3.18 13.56 11.71
C ILE A 74 2.22 13.89 12.85
N VAL A 75 1.12 14.55 12.52
CA VAL A 75 -0.04 14.72 13.41
C VAL A 75 -1.22 13.85 12.94
N PRO A 76 -1.98 13.23 13.85
CA PRO A 76 -3.15 12.45 13.47
C PRO A 76 -4.24 13.33 12.87
N THR A 77 -4.97 12.81 11.88
CA THR A 77 -6.18 13.45 11.32
C THR A 77 -7.45 12.88 11.95
N ASN A 78 -8.61 13.36 11.53
CA ASN A 78 -9.90 12.76 11.89
C ASN A 78 -10.16 11.38 11.25
N ILE A 79 -9.28 10.92 10.36
CA ILE A 79 -9.34 9.60 9.74
C ILE A 79 -8.32 8.68 10.42
N ALA A 80 -8.81 7.59 11.03
CA ALA A 80 -7.93 6.63 11.71
C ALA A 80 -6.96 5.97 10.71
N GLY A 81 -5.69 5.85 11.12
CA GLY A 81 -4.61 5.35 10.26
C GLY A 81 -3.97 6.40 9.35
N LEU A 82 -4.55 7.60 9.24
CA LEU A 82 -4.07 8.68 8.38
C LEU A 82 -3.62 9.89 9.21
N GLY A 83 -2.41 10.34 8.94
CA GLY A 83 -1.78 11.52 9.53
C GLY A 83 -1.47 12.59 8.48
N LEU A 84 -1.12 13.76 8.96
CA LEU A 84 -0.79 14.94 8.20
C LEU A 84 0.62 15.40 8.59
N ARG A 85 1.42 15.75 7.60
CA ARG A 85 2.75 16.33 7.79
C ARG A 85 2.89 17.56 6.91
N ILE A 86 3.29 18.68 7.51
CA ILE A 86 3.41 19.96 6.82
C ILE A 86 4.79 20.54 7.05
N TYR A 87 5.38 21.10 6.00
CA TYR A 87 6.58 21.92 6.08
C TYR A 87 6.30 23.32 5.54
N ALA A 88 6.87 24.33 6.18
CA ALA A 88 6.96 25.70 5.68
C ALA A 88 8.37 25.97 5.13
N GLN A 89 8.47 26.82 4.12
CA GLN A 89 9.73 27.26 3.53
C GLN A 89 9.65 28.75 3.16
N ASN A 90 10.81 29.42 3.07
CA ASN A 90 10.94 30.83 2.71
C ASN A 90 10.14 31.76 3.65
N GLN A 91 10.24 31.49 4.96
CA GLN A 91 9.51 32.20 6.00
C GLN A 91 10.31 33.40 6.57
N GLY A 92 11.49 33.70 6.02
CA GLY A 92 12.32 34.84 6.41
C GLY A 92 13.19 34.56 7.64
N GLY A 93 14.21 35.41 7.83
CA GLY A 93 15.24 35.21 8.85
C GLY A 93 16.08 33.96 8.56
N ASN A 94 16.21 33.07 9.54
CA ASN A 94 16.92 31.78 9.37
C ASN A 94 16.02 30.65 8.82
N TYR A 95 14.77 30.96 8.43
CA TYR A 95 13.74 29.97 8.06
C TYR A 95 13.45 29.94 6.55
N ASP A 96 14.49 30.13 5.74
CA ASP A 96 14.41 30.00 4.28
C ASP A 96 14.46 28.52 3.81
N GLY A 97 14.96 27.62 4.65
CA GLY A 97 14.90 26.17 4.44
C GLY A 97 13.53 25.57 4.77
N LYS A 98 13.32 24.30 4.38
CA LYS A 98 12.14 23.54 4.82
C LYS A 98 12.19 23.34 6.34
N HIS A 99 11.13 23.75 7.03
CA HIS A 99 10.95 23.61 8.47
C HIS A 99 9.60 22.94 8.76
N PRO A 100 9.52 21.93 9.65
CA PRO A 100 8.25 21.28 9.95
C PRO A 100 7.30 22.22 10.69
N ILE A 101 5.99 21.99 10.52
CA ILE A 101 4.97 22.50 11.44
C ILE A 101 4.87 21.53 12.60
N ASP A 102 5.17 21.98 13.81
CA ASP A 102 5.34 21.11 14.99
C ASP A 102 4.71 21.68 16.28
N ASN A 103 3.87 22.71 16.17
CA ASN A 103 3.24 23.40 17.30
C ASN A 103 4.25 24.01 18.29
N ALA A 104 5.45 24.38 17.82
CA ALA A 104 6.47 25.00 18.67
C ALA A 104 6.81 26.43 18.23
N PHE A 105 7.27 27.22 19.20
CA PHE A 105 8.00 28.46 18.96
C PHE A 105 9.50 28.21 19.05
N VAL A 106 10.21 28.65 18.04
CA VAL A 106 11.68 28.61 17.96
C VAL A 106 12.24 30.02 18.02
N SER A 107 13.46 30.18 18.55
CA SER A 107 14.09 31.50 18.61
C SER A 107 14.39 32.03 17.21
N GLY A 108 14.19 33.33 17.01
CA GLY A 108 14.58 34.04 15.81
C GLY A 108 16.10 34.05 15.59
N ASP A 109 16.55 34.67 14.51
CA ASP A 109 17.98 34.70 14.15
C ASP A 109 18.82 35.66 15.01
N GLY A 110 18.21 36.33 15.98
CA GLY A 110 18.86 37.28 16.89
C GLY A 110 19.31 38.57 16.23
N SER A 111 18.88 38.84 14.98
CA SER A 111 19.21 40.08 14.27
C SER A 111 18.15 41.16 14.48
N ASP A 112 18.59 42.41 14.63
CA ASP A 112 17.69 43.58 14.71
C ASP A 112 17.23 44.05 13.32
N LYS A 113 16.93 43.11 12.41
CA LYS A 113 16.60 43.40 11.00
C LYS A 113 15.16 43.03 10.68
N ASP A 114 14.62 43.73 9.68
CA ASP A 114 13.37 43.33 9.05
C ASP A 114 13.57 42.02 8.27
N HIS A 115 12.55 41.15 8.31
CA HIS A 115 12.59 39.86 7.61
C HIS A 115 11.57 39.81 6.50
N THR A 116 12.05 39.52 5.29
CA THR A 116 11.21 39.43 4.11
C THR A 116 11.00 37.97 3.72
N LEU A 117 9.74 37.54 3.72
CA LEU A 117 9.28 36.27 3.17
C LEU A 117 9.28 36.37 1.65
N LYS A 118 10.30 35.78 1.01
CA LYS A 118 10.45 35.76 -0.45
C LYS A 118 9.87 34.48 -1.04
N ASN A 119 8.66 34.57 -1.57
CA ASN A 119 7.92 33.40 -2.08
C ASN A 119 7.76 32.32 -0.99
N SER A 120 7.17 32.69 0.15
CA SER A 120 6.79 31.74 1.20
C SER A 120 6.02 30.56 0.59
N ALA A 121 6.35 29.34 0.98
CA ALA A 121 5.70 28.16 0.45
C ALA A 121 5.45 27.11 1.53
N TYR A 122 4.47 26.25 1.28
CA TYR A 122 4.19 25.07 2.08
C TYR A 122 4.37 23.78 1.29
N PHE A 123 4.65 22.68 2.00
CA PHE A 123 4.63 21.31 1.49
C PHE A 123 3.72 20.50 2.40
N VAL A 124 2.88 19.66 1.82
CA VAL A 124 1.83 18.94 2.53
C VAL A 124 1.89 17.49 2.14
N GLU A 125 1.84 16.61 3.12
CA GLU A 125 1.81 15.17 2.94
C GLU A 125 0.72 14.55 3.81
N LEU A 126 -0.06 13.65 3.23
CA LEU A 126 -0.89 12.72 3.96
C LEU A 126 -0.12 11.41 4.08
N VAL A 127 0.02 10.93 5.31
CA VAL A 127 0.98 9.90 5.66
C VAL A 127 0.29 8.85 6.52
N ALA A 128 0.55 7.56 6.30
CA ALA A 128 0.00 6.52 7.14
C ALA A 128 0.64 6.53 8.53
N THR A 129 -0.18 6.42 9.57
CA THR A 129 0.28 6.30 10.97
C THR A 129 0.63 4.85 11.35
N GLY A 130 0.46 3.90 10.42
CA GLY A 130 0.62 2.47 10.63
C GLY A 130 -0.72 1.74 10.77
N GLY A 131 -0.77 0.50 10.29
CA GLY A 131 -1.99 -0.32 10.32
C GLY A 131 -2.98 0.07 9.22
N LYS A 132 -4.28 -0.14 9.45
CA LYS A 132 -5.31 0.12 8.42
C LYS A 132 -5.74 1.58 8.42
N ILE A 133 -5.97 2.12 7.23
CA ILE A 133 -6.62 3.43 7.04
C ILE A 133 -8.13 3.23 6.90
N THR A 134 -8.90 3.98 7.68
CA THR A 134 -10.37 4.00 7.54
C THR A 134 -10.83 4.97 6.46
N GLY A 135 -12.01 4.74 5.88
CA GLY A 135 -12.62 5.68 4.94
C GLY A 135 -13.45 6.75 5.65
N GLY A 136 -13.72 7.86 4.97
CA GLY A 136 -14.56 8.93 5.49
C GLY A 136 -14.23 10.29 4.89
N GLN A 137 -14.90 11.33 5.38
CA GLN A 137 -14.59 12.70 4.99
C GLN A 137 -13.41 13.21 5.81
N LEU A 138 -12.30 13.55 5.14
CA LEU A 138 -11.15 14.23 5.72
C LEU A 138 -11.41 15.73 5.71
N THR A 139 -11.39 16.33 6.89
CA THR A 139 -11.70 17.75 7.08
C THR A 139 -10.59 18.43 7.84
N PHE A 140 -10.29 19.67 7.47
CA PHE A 140 -9.26 20.48 8.11
C PHE A 140 -9.87 21.75 8.68
N ALA A 141 -9.24 22.27 9.73
CA ALA A 141 -9.43 23.67 10.11
C ALA A 141 -9.01 24.58 8.95
N SER A 142 -9.59 25.77 8.88
CA SER A 142 -9.23 26.80 7.91
C SER A 142 -8.89 28.10 8.65
N PRO A 143 -7.62 28.52 8.66
CA PRO A 143 -6.44 27.82 8.13
C PRO A 143 -6.14 26.51 8.89
N ILE A 144 -5.30 25.63 8.32
CA ILE A 144 -4.79 24.41 9.00
C ILE A 144 -3.44 24.64 9.67
N ALA A 145 -2.61 25.50 9.09
CA ALA A 145 -1.28 25.81 9.61
C ALA A 145 -0.95 27.29 9.39
N GLN A 146 -0.10 27.83 10.25
CA GLN A 146 0.40 29.18 10.14
C GLN A 146 1.84 29.31 10.64
N VAL A 147 2.50 30.36 10.17
CA VAL A 147 3.78 30.84 10.71
C VAL A 147 3.56 32.20 11.33
N GLU A 148 3.93 32.32 12.61
CA GLU A 148 3.73 33.52 13.42
C GLU A 148 5.05 34.05 13.95
N PHE A 149 5.21 35.38 13.96
CA PHE A 149 6.35 36.07 14.56
C PHE A 149 5.90 36.70 15.86
N SER A 150 6.47 36.27 16.99
CA SER A 150 6.08 36.71 18.34
C SER A 150 7.28 37.26 19.12
N GLU A 151 7.02 38.24 19.97
CA GLU A 151 8.03 38.83 20.88
C GLU A 151 8.23 37.99 22.15
N ASP A 152 7.28 37.15 22.54
CA ASP A 152 7.30 36.43 23.82
C ASP A 152 7.33 34.90 23.67
N GLY A 153 7.39 34.40 22.44
CA GLY A 153 7.45 32.96 22.15
C GLY A 153 6.16 32.23 22.50
N SER A 154 5.03 32.94 22.51
CA SER A 154 3.71 32.37 22.74
C SER A 154 2.69 32.91 21.74
N GLU A 155 1.57 32.18 21.58
CA GLU A 155 0.37 32.62 20.86
C GLU A 155 -0.38 33.72 21.66
N SER A 156 0.34 34.66 22.29
CA SER A 156 -0.27 35.84 22.89
C SER A 156 -0.59 36.84 21.79
N GLY A 157 -1.57 37.73 21.98
CA GLY A 157 -1.95 38.75 20.99
C GLY A 157 -0.87 39.80 20.66
N ARG A 158 0.41 39.53 20.95
CA ARG A 158 1.59 40.34 20.61
C ARG A 158 2.39 39.78 19.43
N GLY A 159 1.93 38.68 18.81
CA GLY A 159 2.49 38.14 17.57
C GLY A 159 1.76 38.60 16.30
N ASP A 160 2.46 38.55 15.18
CA ASP A 160 1.91 38.73 13.83
C ASP A 160 2.00 37.46 13.01
N ILE A 161 0.91 37.13 12.34
CA ILE A 161 0.88 36.01 11.41
C ILE A 161 1.57 36.44 10.11
N ALA A 162 2.62 35.72 9.72
CA ALA A 162 3.34 35.99 8.48
C ALA A 162 2.76 35.19 7.30
N SER A 163 2.44 33.92 7.52
CA SER A 163 1.85 33.09 6.47
C SER A 163 0.85 32.07 7.01
N GLN A 164 -0.06 31.62 6.15
CA GLN A 164 -1.08 30.61 6.46
C GLN A 164 -1.26 29.64 5.30
N LEU A 165 -1.70 28.43 5.63
CA LEU A 165 -2.09 27.39 4.69
C LEU A 165 -3.56 27.02 4.88
N ASN A 166 -4.31 26.99 3.79
CA ASN A 166 -5.66 26.46 3.70
C ASN A 166 -5.67 25.16 2.90
N LEU A 167 -6.34 24.13 3.41
CA LEU A 167 -6.59 22.87 2.72
C LEU A 167 -8.10 22.68 2.55
N SER A 168 -8.53 22.26 1.36
CA SER A 168 -9.92 21.82 1.18
C SER A 168 -10.17 20.48 1.84
N SER A 169 -11.42 20.19 2.21
CA SER A 169 -11.83 18.82 2.57
C SER A 169 -11.72 17.87 1.37
N THR A 170 -11.56 16.58 1.64
CA THR A 170 -11.58 15.50 0.64
C THR A 170 -12.26 14.27 1.21
N ASN A 171 -12.69 13.33 0.36
CA ASN A 171 -13.12 12.01 0.81
C ASN A 171 -11.97 11.02 0.72
N VAL A 172 -11.74 10.26 1.79
CA VAL A 172 -10.87 9.09 1.79
C VAL A 172 -11.72 7.88 1.48
N ALA A 173 -11.54 7.32 0.29
CA ALA A 173 -12.22 6.12 -0.16
C ALA A 173 -11.32 4.90 0.05
N VAL A 174 -11.77 3.95 0.86
CA VAL A 174 -11.08 2.65 1.00
C VAL A 174 -11.56 1.74 -0.11
N LYS A 175 -10.65 1.36 -1.01
CA LYS A 175 -10.91 0.37 -2.04
C LYS A 175 -10.52 -1.01 -1.52
N ALA A 176 -11.50 -1.90 -1.45
CA ALA A 176 -11.24 -3.31 -1.15
C ALA A 176 -10.59 -3.95 -2.39
N MET A 177 -9.30 -4.27 -2.29
CA MET A 177 -8.62 -5.06 -3.32
C MET A 177 -9.01 -6.52 -3.12
N GLY A 178 -9.47 -7.19 -4.17
CA GLY A 178 -10.01 -8.52 -4.06
C GLY A 178 -10.56 -9.07 -5.36
N CYS A 179 -10.77 -10.38 -5.38
CA CYS A 179 -11.40 -11.07 -6.50
C CYS A 179 -12.47 -12.06 -6.02
N THR A 180 -13.44 -12.34 -6.88
CA THR A 180 -14.39 -13.43 -6.74
C THR A 180 -14.11 -14.49 -7.80
N ALA A 181 -14.02 -15.76 -7.38
CA ALA A 181 -13.92 -16.89 -8.28
C ALA A 181 -15.31 -17.36 -8.73
N ASP A 182 -15.42 -17.79 -9.99
CA ASP A 182 -16.64 -18.35 -10.56
C ASP A 182 -16.95 -19.78 -10.09
N VAL A 183 -15.90 -20.54 -9.72
CA VAL A 183 -16.00 -21.90 -9.17
C VAL A 183 -15.39 -22.00 -7.77
N SER A 184 -15.84 -22.99 -7.00
CA SER A 184 -15.32 -23.28 -5.64
C SER A 184 -14.51 -24.58 -5.56
N GLU A 185 -14.52 -25.40 -6.61
CA GLU A 185 -13.77 -26.65 -6.70
C GLU A 185 -13.34 -26.94 -8.13
N LEU A 186 -12.27 -27.72 -8.28
CA LEU A 186 -11.79 -28.28 -9.55
C LEU A 186 -11.74 -29.80 -9.42
N ASN A 187 -12.26 -30.53 -10.40
CA ASN A 187 -12.33 -32.00 -10.36
C ASN A 187 -11.71 -32.63 -11.61
N PHE A 188 -10.50 -33.16 -11.47
CA PHE A 188 -9.77 -33.78 -12.57
C PHE A 188 -10.02 -35.28 -12.61
N ASP A 189 -10.90 -35.72 -13.52
CA ASP A 189 -11.12 -37.14 -13.79
C ASP A 189 -10.13 -37.64 -14.85
N PHE A 190 -9.22 -38.51 -14.42
CA PHE A 190 -8.20 -39.12 -15.27
C PHE A 190 -8.69 -40.39 -15.97
N GLY A 191 -9.85 -40.93 -15.59
CA GLY A 191 -10.33 -42.21 -16.07
C GLY A 191 -9.34 -43.36 -15.79
N LYS A 192 -8.99 -44.11 -16.83
CA LYS A 192 -8.02 -45.23 -16.74
C LYS A 192 -6.72 -44.84 -17.43
N VAL A 193 -5.61 -45.08 -16.75
CA VAL A 193 -4.26 -44.88 -17.24
C VAL A 193 -3.59 -46.25 -17.41
N ASP A 194 -2.96 -46.49 -18.56
CA ASP A 194 -2.19 -47.72 -18.77
C ASP A 194 -0.84 -47.63 -18.05
N ILE A 195 -0.57 -48.62 -17.21
CA ILE A 195 0.67 -48.70 -16.42
C ILE A 195 1.91 -48.80 -17.31
N ASN A 196 1.78 -49.39 -18.50
CA ASN A 196 2.90 -49.56 -19.43
C ASN A 196 3.42 -48.23 -19.98
N GLU A 197 2.64 -47.15 -19.92
CA GLU A 197 3.11 -45.83 -20.33
C GLU A 197 4.26 -45.30 -19.45
N PHE A 198 4.34 -45.76 -18.20
CA PHE A 198 5.38 -45.38 -17.23
C PHE A 198 6.73 -46.09 -17.45
N GLU A 199 6.83 -46.98 -18.44
CA GLU A 199 8.10 -47.58 -18.84
C GLU A 199 9.02 -46.56 -19.53
N SER A 200 8.45 -45.57 -20.22
CA SER A 200 9.19 -44.57 -21.00
C SER A 200 8.86 -43.11 -20.65
N LYS A 201 7.83 -42.88 -19.83
CA LYS A 201 7.37 -41.55 -19.45
C LYS A 201 7.38 -41.36 -17.94
N THR A 202 7.73 -40.17 -17.49
CA THR A 202 7.62 -39.76 -16.08
C THR A 202 6.28 -39.13 -15.73
N THR A 203 5.51 -38.73 -16.74
CA THR A 203 4.14 -38.23 -16.60
C THR A 203 3.26 -38.81 -17.69
N VAL A 204 2.06 -39.25 -17.35
CA VAL A 204 1.13 -39.91 -18.26
C VAL A 204 -0.28 -39.39 -18.04
N GLY A 205 -1.11 -39.59 -19.05
CA GLY A 205 -2.49 -39.11 -19.06
C GLY A 205 -2.58 -37.58 -19.04
N GLY A 206 -3.80 -37.12 -18.82
CA GLY A 206 -4.18 -35.72 -18.72
C GLY A 206 -5.69 -35.63 -18.57
N ALA A 207 -6.14 -35.14 -17.43
CA ALA A 207 -7.55 -34.74 -17.32
C ALA A 207 -7.76 -33.45 -18.14
N PRO A 208 -8.98 -33.19 -18.64
CA PRO A 208 -9.26 -31.92 -19.31
C PRO A 208 -8.87 -30.73 -18.43
N ASP A 209 -8.24 -29.73 -19.05
CA ASP A 209 -7.88 -28.49 -18.37
C ASP A 209 -9.13 -27.83 -17.77
N GLN A 210 -8.98 -27.28 -16.58
CA GLN A 210 -10.03 -26.52 -15.93
C GLN A 210 -9.56 -25.12 -15.63
N THR A 211 -10.47 -24.16 -15.77
CA THR A 211 -10.17 -22.74 -15.59
C THR A 211 -11.03 -22.18 -14.49
N ILE A 212 -10.40 -21.40 -13.61
CA ILE A 212 -11.08 -20.51 -12.67
C ILE A 212 -11.02 -19.12 -13.26
N ASN A 213 -12.18 -18.50 -13.46
CA ASN A 213 -12.28 -17.10 -13.84
C ASN A 213 -12.42 -16.26 -12.58
N LEU A 214 -11.50 -15.33 -12.40
CA LEU A 214 -11.51 -14.36 -11.32
C LEU A 214 -12.04 -13.03 -11.84
N ALA A 215 -13.13 -12.53 -11.25
CA ALA A 215 -13.52 -11.13 -11.39
C ALA A 215 -12.84 -10.33 -10.28
N CYS A 216 -11.95 -9.42 -10.64
CA CYS A 216 -11.07 -8.71 -9.72
C CYS A 216 -11.27 -7.20 -9.78
N GLU A 217 -10.98 -6.53 -8.67
CA GLU A 217 -10.68 -5.10 -8.73
C GLU A 217 -9.33 -4.89 -9.43
N PRO A 218 -9.26 -4.08 -10.51
CA PRO A 218 -8.01 -3.87 -11.24
C PRO A 218 -6.89 -3.37 -10.33
N GLY A 219 -5.71 -3.99 -10.46
CA GLY A 219 -4.53 -3.73 -9.64
C GLY A 219 -4.39 -4.64 -8.42
N THR A 220 -5.32 -5.57 -8.17
CA THR A 220 -5.25 -6.49 -7.02
C THR A 220 -4.01 -7.38 -7.09
N ASN A 221 -3.24 -7.46 -6.01
CA ASN A 221 -2.17 -8.45 -5.92
C ASN A 221 -2.78 -9.79 -5.51
N ILE A 222 -2.37 -10.86 -6.18
CA ILE A 222 -2.88 -12.20 -5.90
C ILE A 222 -1.71 -13.12 -5.59
N SER A 223 -1.74 -13.70 -4.40
CA SER A 223 -0.89 -14.81 -4.02
C SER A 223 -1.71 -16.10 -3.99
N PHE A 224 -1.08 -17.18 -4.43
CA PHE A 224 -1.66 -18.50 -4.58
C PHE A 224 -0.95 -19.49 -3.67
N TYR A 225 -1.71 -20.39 -3.07
CA TYR A 225 -1.20 -21.44 -2.21
C TYR A 225 -2.04 -22.71 -2.41
N ILE A 226 -1.37 -23.86 -2.50
CA ILE A 226 -2.03 -25.16 -2.55
C ILE A 226 -1.47 -26.05 -1.44
N GLN A 227 -2.37 -26.52 -0.58
CA GLN A 227 -2.08 -27.40 0.54
C GLN A 227 -2.51 -28.82 0.21
N GLY A 228 -1.58 -29.76 0.35
CA GLY A 228 -1.89 -31.17 0.14
C GLY A 228 -0.77 -32.09 0.59
N PRO A 229 -1.04 -33.41 0.65
CA PRO A 229 -0.02 -34.40 0.95
C PRO A 229 1.04 -34.39 -0.15
N LEU A 230 2.32 -34.44 0.24
CA LEU A 230 3.42 -34.58 -0.71
C LEU A 230 3.62 -36.05 -1.08
N ALA A 231 3.82 -36.33 -2.37
CA ALA A 231 4.25 -37.65 -2.80
C ALA A 231 5.65 -37.97 -2.25
N GLN A 232 5.84 -39.22 -1.86
CA GLN A 232 7.14 -39.77 -1.45
C GLN A 232 7.93 -40.18 -2.70
N GLY A 233 9.26 -40.25 -2.59
CA GLY A 233 10.15 -40.61 -3.71
C GLY A 233 10.60 -39.40 -4.53
N ASN A 234 10.64 -39.57 -5.85
CA ASN A 234 11.08 -38.55 -6.81
C ASN A 234 10.04 -37.44 -6.96
N ASN A 235 10.14 -36.41 -6.12
CA ASN A 235 9.24 -35.26 -6.09
C ASN A 235 10.02 -33.93 -6.12
N PRO A 236 10.66 -33.59 -7.27
CA PRO A 236 11.43 -32.37 -7.38
C PRO A 236 10.54 -31.15 -7.16
N ASN A 237 11.04 -30.16 -6.42
CA ASN A 237 10.32 -28.93 -6.05
C ASN A 237 9.01 -29.14 -5.28
N HIS A 238 8.79 -30.34 -4.71
CA HIS A 238 7.58 -30.69 -3.96
C HIS A 238 6.29 -30.39 -4.74
N SER A 239 6.27 -30.69 -6.04
CA SER A 239 5.15 -30.33 -6.94
C SER A 239 4.16 -31.47 -7.23
N ILE A 240 4.40 -32.65 -6.65
CA ILE A 240 3.56 -33.83 -6.84
C ILE A 240 2.76 -34.12 -5.57
N LEU A 241 1.43 -34.13 -5.71
CA LEU A 241 0.49 -34.55 -4.67
C LEU A 241 0.58 -36.05 -4.46
N GLY A 242 0.74 -36.44 -3.21
CA GLY A 242 0.64 -37.83 -2.78
C GLY A 242 -0.79 -38.33 -2.91
N ILE A 243 -0.95 -39.60 -3.24
CA ILE A 243 -2.24 -40.28 -3.26
C ILE A 243 -2.65 -40.69 -1.84
N MET A 244 -3.95 -40.71 -1.58
CA MET A 244 -4.50 -41.19 -0.31
C MET A 244 -4.25 -42.68 -0.14
N GLN A 245 -3.51 -43.04 0.90
CA GLN A 245 -3.23 -44.43 1.25
C GLN A 245 -4.38 -44.99 2.11
N GLY A 246 -5.01 -46.08 1.66
CA GLY A 246 -6.11 -46.71 2.40
C GLY A 246 -6.93 -47.72 1.58
N GLY A 247 -6.49 -48.99 1.56
CA GLY A 247 -7.20 -50.13 0.96
C GLY A 247 -6.30 -51.06 0.14
N LEU A 248 -6.73 -52.31 -0.09
CA LEU A 248 -5.98 -53.34 -0.84
C LEU A 248 -5.87 -53.08 -2.36
N THR A 249 -6.30 -51.91 -2.85
CA THR A 249 -6.44 -51.61 -4.29
C THR A 249 -5.94 -50.22 -4.67
N VAL A 250 -5.04 -49.63 -3.88
CA VAL A 250 -4.43 -48.32 -4.17
C VAL A 250 -3.15 -48.52 -4.98
N ALA A 251 -2.93 -47.69 -6.00
CA ALA A 251 -1.69 -47.74 -6.78
C ALA A 251 -0.48 -47.36 -5.91
N SER A 252 0.73 -47.74 -6.31
CA SER A 252 1.99 -47.25 -5.71
C SER A 252 2.91 -46.70 -6.79
N GLY A 253 3.92 -45.91 -6.38
CA GLY A 253 4.89 -45.31 -7.29
C GLY A 253 4.37 -44.16 -8.15
N VAL A 254 3.16 -43.66 -7.88
CA VAL A 254 2.54 -42.54 -8.61
C VAL A 254 1.97 -41.46 -7.67
N GLY A 255 1.90 -40.25 -8.20
CA GLY A 255 1.22 -39.09 -7.60
C GLY A 255 0.54 -38.25 -8.68
N ILE A 256 -0.05 -37.13 -8.28
CA ILE A 256 -0.70 -36.18 -9.20
C ILE A 256 0.12 -34.90 -9.27
N GLN A 257 0.56 -34.53 -10.47
CA GLN A 257 1.17 -33.23 -10.73
C GLN A 257 0.08 -32.27 -11.22
N ILE A 258 0.03 -31.08 -10.65
CA ILE A 258 -0.84 -29.98 -11.10
C ILE A 258 0.05 -28.88 -11.66
N ASP A 259 -0.23 -28.45 -12.88
CA ASP A 259 0.39 -27.33 -13.57
C ASP A 259 -0.61 -26.15 -13.59
N LEU A 260 -0.11 -24.91 -13.43
CA LEU A 260 -0.90 -23.68 -13.52
C LEU A 260 -0.32 -22.76 -14.58
N LYS A 261 -1.22 -22.11 -15.31
CA LYS A 261 -0.97 -20.96 -16.16
C LYS A 261 -1.91 -19.82 -15.78
N ALA A 262 -1.35 -18.66 -15.44
CA ALA A 262 -2.09 -17.51 -14.95
C ALA A 262 -1.32 -16.21 -15.22
N GLY A 263 -1.88 -15.29 -16.00
CA GLY A 263 -1.23 -14.00 -16.28
C GLY A 263 0.23 -14.17 -16.75
N SER A 264 1.17 -13.71 -15.92
CA SER A 264 2.62 -13.83 -16.15
C SER A 264 3.27 -15.11 -15.58
N TYR A 265 2.53 -15.91 -14.81
CA TYR A 265 2.98 -17.18 -14.26
C TYR A 265 2.65 -18.35 -15.18
N ASP A 266 3.66 -19.17 -15.48
CA ASP A 266 3.50 -20.46 -16.16
C ASP A 266 4.44 -21.48 -15.49
N SER A 267 3.85 -22.54 -14.93
CA SER A 267 4.60 -23.66 -14.35
C SER A 267 5.42 -24.44 -15.40
N ALA A 268 5.16 -24.25 -16.69
CA ALA A 268 5.88 -24.83 -17.82
C ALA A 268 6.02 -26.36 -17.73
N GLY A 269 4.99 -27.04 -17.19
CA GLY A 269 4.96 -28.49 -17.04
C GLY A 269 5.84 -29.04 -15.91
N LYS A 270 6.39 -28.19 -15.03
CA LYS A 270 7.22 -28.59 -13.89
C LYS A 270 6.42 -28.81 -12.59
N GLY A 271 5.11 -28.63 -12.66
CA GLY A 271 4.23 -28.63 -11.51
C GLY A 271 4.35 -27.37 -10.66
N ILE A 272 3.29 -27.10 -9.91
CA ILE A 272 3.21 -26.03 -8.93
C ILE A 272 3.85 -26.52 -7.62
N PRO A 273 4.79 -25.78 -7.01
CA PRO A 273 5.30 -26.10 -5.68
C PRO A 273 4.16 -26.15 -4.65
N LEU A 274 3.99 -27.29 -4.00
CA LEU A 274 2.96 -27.49 -2.98
C LEU A 274 3.44 -26.94 -1.63
N ASN A 275 2.49 -26.58 -0.78
CA ASN A 275 2.73 -26.04 0.57
C ASN A 275 3.67 -24.82 0.57
N SER A 276 3.67 -24.05 -0.52
CA SER A 276 4.50 -22.87 -0.73
C SER A 276 3.68 -21.76 -1.40
N PHE A 277 3.98 -20.50 -1.07
CA PHE A 277 3.31 -19.35 -1.69
C PHE A 277 3.87 -19.04 -3.08
N LEU A 278 2.99 -18.75 -4.02
CA LEU A 278 3.31 -18.24 -5.35
C LEU A 278 2.68 -16.86 -5.54
N GLN A 279 3.47 -15.87 -5.94
CA GLN A 279 2.92 -14.60 -6.40
C GLN A 279 2.47 -14.74 -7.85
N LEU A 280 1.18 -14.58 -8.11
CA LEU A 280 0.62 -14.66 -9.46
C LEU A 280 0.55 -13.27 -10.11
N PHE A 281 0.11 -12.27 -9.33
CA PHE A 281 -0.05 -10.90 -9.79
C PHE A 281 0.55 -9.94 -8.76
N THR A 282 1.36 -9.00 -9.25
CA THR A 282 1.98 -7.94 -8.44
C THR A 282 1.79 -6.61 -9.14
N SER A 283 1.51 -5.57 -8.36
CA SER A 283 1.33 -4.20 -8.80
C SER A 283 2.35 -3.29 -8.14
N THR A 284 2.65 -2.19 -8.82
CA THR A 284 3.45 -1.07 -8.32
C THR A 284 2.63 0.19 -8.46
N ARG A 285 2.78 1.12 -7.50
CA ARG A 285 2.05 2.39 -7.49
C ARG A 285 3.00 3.58 -7.54
N ASP A 286 2.64 4.57 -8.35
CA ASP A 286 3.26 5.89 -8.41
C ASP A 286 2.15 6.94 -8.42
N GLY A 287 1.85 7.51 -7.25
CA GLY A 287 0.67 8.36 -7.02
C GLY A 287 -0.65 7.64 -7.34
N ASP A 288 -1.48 8.24 -8.19
CA ASP A 288 -2.76 7.68 -8.66
C ASP A 288 -2.59 6.58 -9.74
N THR A 289 -1.36 6.36 -10.23
CA THR A 289 -1.09 5.39 -11.30
C THR A 289 -0.77 4.03 -10.69
N ILE A 290 -1.61 3.03 -11.00
CA ILE A 290 -1.35 1.62 -10.69
C ILE A 290 -0.82 0.96 -11.97
N THR A 291 0.34 0.33 -11.88
CA THR A 291 0.89 -0.50 -12.96
C THR A 291 0.98 -1.95 -12.50
N GLY A 292 0.52 -2.88 -13.34
CA GLY A 292 0.47 -4.30 -13.00
C GLY A 292 -0.73 -4.68 -12.13
N GLY A 293 -0.61 -5.78 -11.40
CA GLY A 293 -1.70 -6.44 -10.68
C GLY A 293 -2.65 -7.20 -11.60
N ALA A 294 -3.68 -7.80 -11.00
CA ALA A 294 -4.75 -8.45 -11.75
C ALA A 294 -5.55 -7.43 -12.57
N ALA A 295 -5.90 -7.79 -13.80
CA ALA A 295 -6.90 -7.10 -14.59
C ALA A 295 -8.31 -7.35 -14.02
N ALA A 296 -9.32 -6.69 -14.59
CA ALA A 296 -10.71 -6.87 -14.17
C ALA A 296 -11.20 -8.34 -14.26
N ASN A 297 -10.63 -9.09 -15.21
CA ASN A 297 -10.90 -10.52 -15.38
C ASN A 297 -9.57 -11.24 -15.57
N GLU A 298 -9.33 -12.25 -14.75
CA GLU A 298 -8.16 -13.12 -14.85
C GLU A 298 -8.57 -14.58 -14.99
N ALA A 299 -7.82 -15.33 -15.79
CA ALA A 299 -8.04 -16.77 -15.98
C ALA A 299 -6.87 -17.55 -15.36
N LEU A 300 -7.19 -18.43 -14.41
CA LEU A 300 -6.26 -19.40 -13.86
C LEU A 300 -6.55 -20.76 -14.49
N THR A 301 -5.75 -21.17 -15.46
CA THR A 301 -5.92 -22.46 -16.14
C THR A 301 -5.02 -23.51 -15.51
N PHE A 302 -5.64 -24.58 -15.04
CA PHE A 302 -5.01 -25.72 -14.39
C PHE A 302 -5.06 -26.93 -15.31
N SER A 303 -3.92 -27.60 -15.44
CA SER A 303 -3.85 -28.92 -16.05
C SER A 303 -3.27 -29.90 -15.03
N ALA A 304 -3.66 -31.17 -15.13
CA ALA A 304 -3.24 -32.18 -14.17
C ALA A 304 -2.83 -33.46 -14.88
N LYS A 305 -1.80 -34.13 -14.37
CA LYS A 305 -1.22 -35.36 -14.94
C LYS A 305 -0.90 -36.35 -13.84
N VAL A 306 -0.89 -37.64 -14.17
CA VAL A 306 -0.37 -38.67 -13.26
C VAL A 306 1.15 -38.71 -13.43
N ALA A 307 1.88 -38.52 -12.33
CA ALA A 307 3.33 -38.46 -12.31
C ALA A 307 3.91 -39.70 -11.62
N LYS A 308 4.98 -40.24 -12.20
CA LYS A 308 5.78 -41.34 -11.64
C LYS A 308 6.71 -40.79 -10.57
N VAL A 309 6.65 -41.34 -9.37
CA VAL A 309 7.49 -40.93 -8.22
C VAL A 309 8.42 -42.02 -7.72
N GLU A 310 8.20 -43.28 -8.11
CA GLU A 310 9.10 -44.41 -7.84
C GLU A 310 9.35 -45.19 -9.13
N ASP A 311 10.43 -45.97 -9.19
CA ASP A 311 10.75 -46.77 -10.38
C ASP A 311 9.69 -47.83 -10.66
N ASP A 312 9.17 -48.45 -9.60
CA ASP A 312 8.12 -49.46 -9.64
C ASP A 312 6.74 -48.83 -9.44
N VAL A 313 5.89 -48.92 -10.47
CA VAL A 313 4.48 -48.52 -10.40
C VAL A 313 3.63 -49.78 -10.23
N THR A 314 2.57 -49.72 -9.42
CA THR A 314 1.60 -50.82 -9.30
C THR A 314 0.19 -50.39 -9.67
N VAL A 315 -0.62 -51.35 -10.12
CA VAL A 315 -2.01 -51.11 -10.50
C VAL A 315 -2.88 -50.82 -9.28
N GLY A 316 -3.75 -49.82 -9.40
CA GLY A 316 -4.73 -49.51 -8.37
C GLY A 316 -5.42 -48.17 -8.59
N LYS A 317 -6.23 -47.77 -7.62
CA LYS A 317 -6.92 -46.48 -7.60
C LYS A 317 -5.94 -45.37 -7.21
N VAL A 318 -6.09 -44.24 -7.89
CA VAL A 318 -5.32 -43.01 -7.66
C VAL A 318 -6.35 -41.94 -7.29
N ASN A 319 -6.37 -41.53 -6.03
CA ASN A 319 -7.23 -40.46 -5.54
C ASN A 319 -6.43 -39.55 -4.63
N THR A 320 -6.60 -38.24 -4.77
CA THR A 320 -6.01 -37.23 -3.88
C THR A 320 -6.92 -36.01 -3.77
N PHE A 321 -6.75 -35.21 -2.73
CA PHE A 321 -7.39 -33.92 -2.58
C PHE A 321 -6.36 -32.90 -2.09
N ALA A 322 -6.55 -31.65 -2.47
CA ALA A 322 -5.76 -30.54 -2.01
C ALA A 322 -6.68 -29.33 -1.79
N THR A 323 -6.32 -28.48 -0.85
CA THR A 323 -7.00 -27.22 -0.60
C THR A 323 -6.23 -26.10 -1.27
N MET A 324 -6.92 -25.33 -2.10
CA MET A 324 -6.36 -24.17 -2.78
C MET A 324 -6.80 -22.89 -2.08
N SER A 325 -5.92 -21.91 -1.99
CA SER A 325 -6.19 -20.62 -1.34
C SER A 325 -5.63 -19.49 -2.19
N LEU A 326 -6.47 -18.49 -2.44
CA LEU A 326 -6.10 -17.22 -3.04
C LEU A 326 -6.09 -16.16 -1.93
N SER A 327 -5.00 -15.40 -1.86
CA SER A 327 -4.85 -14.27 -0.93
C SER A 327 -4.74 -12.97 -1.74
N TYR A 328 -5.56 -12.00 -1.37
CA TYR A 328 -5.62 -10.69 -2.05
C TYR A 328 -5.01 -9.61 -1.16
N ASN A 329 -4.15 -8.77 -1.72
CA ASN A 329 -3.49 -7.65 -1.02
C ASN A 329 -3.47 -6.39 -1.86
#